data_AF-A0A484X519-F1
#
_entry.id   AF-A0A484X519-F1
#
_cell.length_a   1.000
_cell.length_b   1.000
_cell.length_c   1.000
_cell.angle_alpha   90.00
_cell.angle_beta   90.00
_cell.angle_gamma   90.00
#
_symmetry.space_group_name_H-M   'P 1'
#
loop_
_entity.id
_entity.type
_entity.pdbx_description
1 polymer ?
#
loop_
_entity_poly.entity_id
_entity_poly.type
_entity_poly.pdbx_seq_one_letter_code
_entity_poly.pdbx_strand_id
1 'polypeptide(L)' 'MNNVLILGAGGQIARHVINQLADKQTIKQTLFARQPAKIHKPYPTNSKIIMGDVLNHAALKQAMQGQDVVYANLRGKI' A
#
# COMPACT_ATOMS: atom_id res chain seq x y z
N MET A 1 -5.24 10.40 -13.11
CA MET A 1 -5.01 10.16 -11.67
C MET A 1 -4.57 8.72 -11.57
N ASN A 2 -3.42 8.42 -10.98
CA ASN A 2 -2.86 7.07 -10.97
C ASN A 2 -3.08 6.42 -9.59
N ASN A 3 -3.63 5.22 -9.58
CA ASN A 3 -3.89 4.42 -8.40
C ASN A 3 -2.72 3.45 -8.17
N VAL A 4 -2.02 3.61 -7.06
CA VAL A 4 -0.83 2.82 -6.71
C VAL A 4 -1.14 1.94 -5.53
N LEU A 5 -1.03 0.62 -5.69
CA LEU A 5 -1.12 -0.35 -4.61
C LEU A 5 0.26 -0.67 -4.05
N ILE A 6 0.45 -0.44 -2.75
CA ILE A 6 1.68 -0.77 -2.02
C ILE A 6 1.41 -1.99 -1.15
N LEU A 7 1.93 -3.15 -1.57
CA LEU A 7 1.88 -4.38 -0.78
C LEU A 7 3.03 -4.39 0.22
N GLY A 8 2.73 -4.72 1.49
CA GLY A 8 3.72 -4.65 2.55
C GLY A 8 3.98 -3.22 3.04
N ALA A 9 2.93 -2.39 3.08
CA ALA A 9 3.02 -0.95 3.40
C ALA A 9 3.62 -0.62 4.78
N GLY A 10 3.70 -1.59 5.71
CA GLY A 10 4.40 -1.43 7.00
C GLY A 10 5.92 -1.62 6.94
N GLY A 11 6.49 -1.93 5.77
CA GLY A 11 7.92 -2.14 5.59
C GLY A 11 8.74 -0.84 5.61
N GLN A 12 10.03 -0.95 5.96
CA GLN A 12 10.93 0.22 6.04
C GLN A 12 11.08 0.93 4.69
N ILE A 13 11.30 0.17 3.60
CA ILE A 13 11.40 0.76 2.25
C ILE A 13 10.04 1.34 1.82
N ALA A 14 8.94 0.66 2.16
CA ALA A 14 7.59 1.15 1.83
C ALA A 14 7.30 2.52 2.46
N ARG A 15 7.80 2.79 3.67
CA ARG A 15 7.71 4.12 4.31
C ARG A 15 8.29 5.22 3.42
N HIS A 16 9.46 5.01 2.82
CA HIS A 16 10.08 5.99 1.94
C HIS A 16 9.28 6.19 0.65
N VAL A 17 8.69 5.13 0.10
CA VAL A 17 7.83 5.22 -1.09
C VAL A 17 6.55 6.01 -0.76
N ILE A 18 5.86 5.66 0.34
CA ILE A 18 4.65 6.34 0.81
C ILE A 18 4.87 7.85 0.96
N ASN A 19 5.98 8.24 1.59
CA ASN A 19 6.32 9.64 1.81
C ASN A 19 6.64 10.37 0.49
N GLN A 20 7.37 9.75 -0.42
CA GLN A 20 7.68 10.36 -1.73
C GLN A 20 6.42 10.58 -2.60
N LEU A 21 5.38 9.76 -2.39
CA LEU A 21 4.11 9.86 -3.09
C LEU A 21 3.08 10.74 -2.36
N ALA A 22 3.35 11.18 -1.13
CA ALA A 22 2.38 11.88 -0.28
C ALA A 22 1.89 13.21 -0.87
N ASP A 23 2.80 13.99 -1.47
CA ASP A 23 2.50 15.32 -2.02
C ASP A 23 2.10 15.30 -3.50
N LYS A 24 2.02 14.09 -4.10
CA LYS A 24 1.66 13.92 -5.51
C LYS A 24 0.14 13.93 -5.66
N GLN A 25 -0.41 15.09 -6.02
CA GLN A 25 -1.85 15.29 -6.21
C GLN A 25 -2.46 14.40 -7.30
N THR A 26 -1.65 13.93 -8.25
CA THR A 26 -2.07 13.04 -9.33
C THR A 26 -2.05 11.57 -8.94
N ILE A 27 -1.67 11.22 -7.70
CA ILE A 27 -1.52 9.86 -7.21
C ILE A 27 -2.48 9.61 -6.04
N LYS A 28 -3.13 8.44 -6.05
CA LYS A 28 -3.80 7.86 -4.89
C LYS A 28 -3.09 6.59 -4.50
N GLN A 29 -2.75 6.45 -3.22
CA GLN A 29 -2.01 5.30 -2.72
C GLN A 29 -2.91 4.38 -1.88
N THR A 30 -2.93 3.09 -2.22
CA THR A 30 -3.58 2.04 -1.44
C THR A 30 -2.52 1.30 -0.66
N LEU A 31 -2.53 1.44 0.67
CA LEU A 31 -1.54 0.89 1.58
C LEU A 31 -2.04 -0.44 2.14
N PHE A 32 -1.53 -1.54 1.60
CA PHE A 32 -1.96 -2.89 1.97
C PHE A 32 -0.97 -3.52 2.96
N ALA A 33 -1.44 -3.81 4.18
CA ALA A 33 -0.61 -4.37 5.23
C ALA A 33 -1.38 -5.32 6.16
N ARG A 34 -0.70 -6.38 6.62
CA ARG A 34 -1.24 -7.33 7.62
C ARG A 34 -1.53 -6.66 8.96
N GLN A 35 -0.68 -5.72 9.34
CA GLN A 35 -0.78 -4.98 10.59
C GLN A 35 -0.73 -3.47 10.27
N PRO A 36 -1.88 -2.84 9.96
CA PRO A 36 -1.95 -1.43 9.60
C PRO A 36 -1.35 -0.50 10.65
N ALA A 37 -1.36 -0.90 11.92
CA ALA A 37 -0.73 -0.17 13.03
C ALA A 37 0.79 0.02 12.86
N LYS A 38 1.45 -0.75 11.98
CA LYS A 38 2.88 -0.60 11.65
C LYS A 38 3.14 0.43 10.54
N ILE A 39 2.10 0.97 9.91
CA ILE A 39 2.24 2.06 8.94
C ILE A 39 2.53 3.33 9.73
N HIS A 40 3.56 4.06 9.31
CA HIS A 40 4.01 5.25 10.03
C HIS A 40 3.02 6.41 9.84
N LYS A 41 2.76 7.12 10.94
CA LYS A 41 1.95 8.35 10.96
C LYS A 41 2.84 9.59 10.75
N PRO A 42 2.29 10.71 10.26
CA PRO A 42 0.91 10.90 9.81
C PRO A 42 0.62 10.16 8.49
N TYR A 43 -0.64 9.78 8.28
CA TYR A 43 -1.06 9.17 7.02
C TYR A 43 -1.26 10.26 5.96
N PRO A 44 -0.70 10.09 4.74
CA PRO A 44 -0.94 11.03 3.65
C PRO A 44 -2.44 11.16 3.33
N THR A 45 -2.90 12.36 2.97
CA THR A 45 -4.30 12.62 2.61
C THR A 45 -4.73 11.87 1.34
N ASN A 46 -3.78 11.55 0.46
CA ASN A 46 -4.00 10.74 -0.73
C ASN A 46 -3.90 9.22 -0.47
N SER A 47 -3.88 8.78 0.79
CA SER A 47 -3.74 7.37 1.16
C SER A 47 -5.04 6.72 1.64
N LYS A 48 -5.25 5.47 1.23
CA LYS A 48 -6.26 4.55 1.76
C LYS A 48 -5.55 3.34 2.35
N ILE A 49 -5.87 2.98 3.58
CA ILE A 49 -5.27 1.82 4.25
C ILE A 49 -6.22 0.62 4.12
N ILE A 50 -5.67 -0.53 3.72
CA ILE A 50 -6.39 -1.81 3.66
C ILE A 50 -5.62 -2.82 4.50
N MET A 51 -6.32 -3.43 5.46
CA MET A 51 -5.78 -4.56 6.19
C MET A 51 -5.91 -5.82 5.34
N GLY A 52 -4.82 -6.56 5.18
CA GLY A 52 -4.88 -7.85 4.50
C GLY A 52 -3.54 -8.57 4.40
N ASP A 53 -3.64 -9.86 4.09
CA ASP A 53 -2.50 -10.72 3.78
C ASP A 53 -2.47 -10.99 2.27
N VAL A 54 -1.29 -10.94 1.66
CA VAL A 54 -1.11 -11.23 0.23
C VAL A 54 -1.39 -12.70 -0.10
N LEU A 55 -1.25 -13.59 0.89
CA LEU A 55 -1.62 -15.00 0.76
C LEU A 55 -3.15 -15.20 0.79
N ASN A 56 -3.93 -14.19 1.21
CA ASN A 56 -5.38 -14.20 1.03
C ASN A 56 -5.70 -13.66 -0.37
N HIS A 57 -5.81 -14.57 -1.34
CA HIS A 57 -6.02 -14.21 -2.74
C HIS A 57 -7.31 -13.43 -2.99
N ALA A 58 -8.37 -13.68 -2.20
CA ALA A 58 -9.62 -12.93 -2.32
C ALA A 58 -9.41 -11.47 -1.88
N ALA A 59 -8.77 -11.25 -0.74
CA ALA A 59 -8.45 -9.90 -0.26
C ALA A 59 -7.48 -9.17 -1.20
N LEU A 60 -6.45 -9.87 -1.71
CA LEU A 60 -5.51 -9.31 -2.67
C LEU A 60 -6.22 -8.91 -3.98
N LYS A 61 -7.07 -9.78 -4.53
CA LYS A 61 -7.84 -9.49 -5.75
C LYS A 61 -8.71 -8.24 -5.59
N GLN A 62 -9.37 -8.09 -4.44
CA GLN A 62 -10.16 -6.89 -4.12
C GLN A 62 -9.28 -5.64 -4.03
N ALA A 63 -8.11 -5.72 -3.41
CA ALA A 63 -7.17 -4.60 -3.31
C ALA A 63 -6.57 -4.18 -4.67
N MET A 64 -6.41 -5.14 -5.60
CA MET A 64 -5.87 -4.92 -6.95
C MET A 64 -6.86 -4.27 -7.92
N GLN A 65 -8.17 -4.32 -7.65
CA GLN A 65 -9.16 -3.76 -8.57
C GLN A 65 -8.97 -2.24 -8.74
N GLY A 66 -8.88 -1.81 -10.01
CA GLY A 66 -8.76 -0.39 -10.36
C GLY A 66 -7.40 0.25 -10.06
N GLN A 67 -6.37 -0.55 -9.72
CA GLN A 67 -5.01 -0.07 -9.53
C GLN A 67 -4.27 -0.05 -10.87
N ASP A 68 -3.51 1.02 -11.10
CA ASP A 68 -2.70 1.18 -12.32
C ASP A 68 -1.29 0.61 -12.13
N VAL A 69 -0.77 0.66 -10.90
CA VAL A 69 0.59 0.18 -10.55
C VAL A 69 0.55 -0.59 -9.24
N VAL A 70 1.28 -1.71 -9.19
CA VAL A 70 1.50 -2.48 -7.96
C VAL A 70 2.98 -2.42 -7.59
N TYR A 71 3.29 -1.89 -6.42
CA TYR A 71 4.59 -1.97 -5.78
C TYR A 71 4.57 -3.05 -4.70
N ALA A 72 5.31 -4.14 -4.93
CA ALA A 72 5.37 -5.28 -4.02
C ALA A 72 6.65 -5.26 -3.18
N ASN A 73 6.52 -4.91 -1.90
CA ASN A 73 7.60 -4.97 -0.91
C ASN A 73 7.32 -6.06 0.12
N LEU A 74 7.49 -7.32 -0.30
CA LEU A 74 7.10 -8.49 0.48
C LEU A 74 8.29 -9.06 1.26
N ARG A 75 8.03 -9.52 2.48
CA ARG A 75 8.99 -10.25 3.32
C ARG A 75 8.29 -11.44 3.98
N GLY A 76 8.98 -12.57 4.01
CA GLY A 76 8.45 -13.85 4.49
C GLY A 76 8.37 -14.88 3.36
N LYS A 77 7.89 -16.09 3.67
CA LYS A 77 7.59 -17.07 2.62
C LYS A 77 6.40 -16.54 1.81
N ILE A 78 6.64 -16.37 0.51
CA ILE A 78 5.63 -16.11 -0.52
C ILE A 78 5.11 -17.48 -0.98
#